data_AF-S0ELM7-F1
#
_entry.id   AF-S0ELM7-F1
#
_cell.length_a   1.000
_cell.length_b   1.000
_cell.length_c   1.000
_cell.angle_alpha   90.00
_cell.angle_beta   90.00
_cell.angle_gamma   90.00
#
_symmetry.space_group_name_H-M   'P 1'
#
loop_
_entity.id
_entity.type
_entity.pdbx_description
1 polymer ?
#
loop_
_entity_poly.entity_id
_entity_poly.type
_entity_poly.pdbx_seq_one_letter_code
_entity_poly.pdbx_strand_id
1 'polypeptide(L)'
;MVYLPPDQHGDCLKCYLVTPFADDELKAFKSAFERGAYYKSAPMMQIKIMHAPDDYLGKSHQYMRAKETEAGNTNPFIVVDEEAKSRRAVWYIDQFAEEDQVEDGTAESTDVVMKILIQTQCLGINYINYAIANSSIEEDLDNCSVELPLTNDFYQPDPQDCGGPDFEYKQPQQDVWVIAEPGEFEESTDPELLNDFSPHPDKVVRLKEDAAESVGLVSSWTISGDAKPIDLAGKEFPEGSVVLQQKYKPGFPWPADSL
;
A
#
# COMPACT_ATOMS: atom_id res chain seq x y z
N MET A 1 7.14 20.54 -19.72
CA MET A 1 6.98 19.09 -19.48
C MET A 1 6.27 18.86 -18.15
N VAL A 2 5.40 17.85 -18.07
CA VAL A 2 4.88 17.32 -16.79
C VAL A 2 5.70 16.10 -16.41
N TYR A 3 6.21 16.10 -15.18
CA TYR A 3 6.99 15.02 -14.61
C TYR A 3 6.22 14.37 -13.47
N LEU A 4 5.84 13.12 -13.65
CA LEU A 4 5.48 12.24 -12.55
C LEU A 4 6.80 11.72 -11.97
N PRO A 5 7.09 11.95 -10.68
CA PRO A 5 8.15 11.22 -10.00
C PRO A 5 7.94 9.73 -10.23
N PRO A 6 9.01 8.94 -10.50
CA PRO A 6 8.87 7.50 -10.47
C PRO A 6 8.27 7.14 -9.12
N ASP A 7 7.26 6.28 -9.13
CA ASP A 7 6.66 5.80 -7.91
C ASP A 7 7.80 5.26 -7.04
N GLN A 8 7.97 5.84 -5.85
CA GLN A 8 8.74 5.16 -4.83
C GLN A 8 7.91 3.94 -4.50
N HIS A 9 8.20 2.84 -5.18
CA HIS A 9 7.62 1.57 -4.83
C HIS A 9 7.85 1.40 -3.33
N GLY A 10 6.76 1.26 -2.57
CA GLY A 10 6.88 0.85 -1.17
C GLY A 10 7.62 -0.48 -1.06
N ASP A 11 7.91 -0.91 0.17
CA ASP A 11 8.71 -2.12 0.39
C ASP A 11 8.18 -3.32 -0.40
N CYS A 12 9.12 -4.14 -0.88
CA CYS A 12 8.82 -5.38 -1.59
C CYS A 12 8.88 -6.56 -0.62
N LEU A 13 7.73 -7.06 -0.18
CA LEU A 13 7.65 -8.20 0.73
C LEU A 13 7.68 -9.53 -0.02
N LYS A 14 8.26 -10.55 0.60
CA LYS A 14 8.15 -11.93 0.08
C LYS A 14 6.71 -12.41 0.22
N CYS A 15 6.20 -13.11 -0.80
CA CYS A 15 4.86 -13.69 -0.79
C CYS A 15 4.95 -15.16 -1.19
N TYR A 16 4.79 -16.04 -0.20
CA TYR A 16 4.93 -17.48 -0.34
C TYR A 16 3.60 -18.13 -0.71
N LEU A 17 3.56 -18.79 -1.87
CA LEU A 17 2.49 -19.70 -2.23
C LEU A 17 2.74 -21.06 -1.56
N VAL A 18 1.94 -21.40 -0.55
CA VAL A 18 2.04 -22.69 0.19
C VAL A 18 0.99 -23.71 -0.23
N THR A 19 0.07 -23.30 -1.11
CA THR A 19 -0.90 -24.19 -1.76
C THR A 19 -0.84 -24.03 -3.28
N PRO A 20 -1.18 -25.06 -4.08
CA PRO A 20 -1.30 -24.91 -5.53
C PRO A 20 -2.38 -23.90 -5.89
N PHE A 21 -2.11 -23.06 -6.89
CA PHE A 21 -3.07 -22.12 -7.48
C PHE A 21 -3.30 -22.46 -8.95
N ALA A 22 -4.55 -22.47 -9.38
CA ALA A 22 -4.86 -22.39 -10.80
C ALA A 22 -4.54 -20.98 -11.34
N ASP A 23 -4.31 -20.87 -12.65
CA ASP A 23 -3.90 -19.61 -13.27
C ASP A 23 -4.94 -18.49 -13.07
N ASP A 24 -6.23 -18.83 -13.10
CA ASP A 24 -7.34 -17.90 -12.87
C ASP A 24 -7.44 -17.46 -11.40
N GLU A 25 -7.22 -18.38 -10.46
CA GLU A 25 -7.14 -18.07 -9.02
C GLU A 25 -5.96 -17.11 -8.74
N LEU A 26 -4.78 -17.39 -9.31
CA LEU A 26 -3.60 -16.54 -9.12
C LEU A 26 -3.81 -15.16 -9.75
N LYS A 27 -4.48 -15.10 -10.90
CA LYS A 27 -4.85 -13.84 -11.54
C LYS A 27 -5.85 -13.05 -10.70
N ALA A 28 -6.82 -13.71 -10.08
CA ALA A 28 -7.77 -13.05 -9.19
C ALA A 28 -7.09 -12.49 -7.94
N PHE A 29 -6.19 -13.26 -7.31
CA PHE A 29 -5.37 -12.81 -6.20
C PHE A 29 -4.54 -11.56 -6.57
N LYS A 30 -3.79 -11.63 -7.68
CA LYS A 30 -3.00 -10.49 -8.18
C LYS A 30 -3.87 -9.26 -8.42
N SER A 31 -5.01 -9.42 -9.08
CA SER A 31 -5.91 -8.31 -9.37
C SER A 31 -6.50 -7.67 -8.11
N ALA A 32 -6.79 -8.47 -7.07
CA ALA A 32 -7.26 -7.96 -5.79
C ALA A 32 -6.16 -7.17 -5.07
N PHE A 33 -4.93 -7.71 -5.04
CA PHE A 33 -3.78 -7.05 -4.45
C PHE A 33 -3.46 -5.74 -5.16
N GLU A 34 -3.33 -5.75 -6.50
CA GLU A 34 -2.98 -4.56 -7.29
C GLU A 34 -4.00 -3.42 -7.11
N ARG A 35 -5.28 -3.76 -6.99
CA ARG A 35 -6.36 -2.80 -6.72
C ARG A 35 -6.18 -2.15 -5.36
N GLY A 36 -5.98 -2.98 -4.35
CA GLY A 36 -5.82 -2.58 -2.95
C GLY A 36 -4.56 -1.78 -2.65
N ALA A 37 -3.45 -2.21 -3.26
CA ALA A 37 -2.14 -1.60 -3.11
C ALA A 37 -1.95 -0.34 -3.97
N TYR A 38 -2.97 0.08 -4.74
CA TYR A 38 -2.90 1.20 -5.67
C TYR A 38 -1.76 1.08 -6.70
N TYR A 39 -1.55 -0.13 -7.23
CA TYR A 39 -0.41 -0.48 -8.09
C TYR A 39 -0.24 0.40 -9.32
N LYS A 40 -1.35 0.89 -9.91
CA LYS A 40 -1.33 1.70 -11.14
C LYS A 40 -1.13 3.19 -10.91
N SER A 41 -0.93 3.62 -9.68
CA SER A 41 -1.00 5.03 -9.29
C SER A 41 0.07 5.43 -8.28
N ALA A 42 0.12 4.80 -7.13
CA ALA A 42 1.05 5.14 -6.06
C ALA A 42 1.16 3.88 -5.19
N PRO A 43 1.88 2.84 -5.66
CA PRO A 43 1.92 1.55 -5.02
C PRO A 43 2.38 1.68 -3.57
N MET A 44 1.50 1.37 -2.62
CA MET A 44 1.81 1.41 -1.19
C MET A 44 2.86 0.35 -0.81
N MET A 45 2.87 -0.77 -1.52
CA MET A 45 3.84 -1.85 -1.33
C MET A 45 3.91 -2.72 -2.57
N GLN A 46 4.94 -3.56 -2.64
CA GLN A 46 5.05 -4.62 -3.62
C GLN A 46 5.09 -5.99 -2.94
N ILE A 47 4.71 -7.02 -3.70
CA ILE A 47 4.92 -8.41 -3.28
C ILE A 47 5.71 -9.17 -4.34
N LYS A 48 6.68 -9.95 -3.89
CA LYS A 48 7.39 -10.93 -4.70
C LYS A 48 6.75 -12.30 -4.51
N ILE A 49 5.83 -12.64 -5.39
CA ILE A 49 5.16 -13.94 -5.38
C ILE A 49 6.15 -15.03 -5.79
N MET A 50 6.28 -16.04 -4.94
CA MET A 50 7.17 -17.17 -5.15
C MET A 50 6.57 -18.44 -4.56
N HIS A 51 6.90 -19.59 -5.15
CA HIS A 51 6.62 -20.86 -4.49
C HIS A 51 7.38 -20.93 -3.17
N ALA A 52 6.69 -21.37 -2.13
CA ALA A 52 7.34 -21.63 -0.86
C ALA A 52 8.40 -22.73 -1.02
N PRO A 53 9.53 -22.65 -0.30
CA PRO A 53 10.44 -23.78 -0.14
C PRO A 53 9.69 -25.07 0.25
N ASP A 54 10.14 -26.22 -0.26
CA ASP A 54 9.47 -27.51 -0.01
C ASP A 54 9.33 -27.83 1.49
N ASP A 55 10.28 -27.37 2.32
CA ASP A 55 10.27 -27.57 3.76
C ASP A 55 9.23 -26.71 4.50
N TYR A 56 8.68 -25.67 3.87
CA TYR A 56 7.61 -24.84 4.42
C TYR A 56 6.22 -25.45 4.19
N LEU A 57 6.07 -26.36 3.23
CA LEU A 57 4.78 -26.93 2.86
C LEU A 57 4.17 -27.72 4.03
N GLY A 58 2.94 -27.35 4.42
CA GLY A 58 2.22 -27.95 5.54
C GLY A 58 2.80 -27.63 6.92
N LYS A 59 3.70 -26.63 7.02
CA LYS A 59 4.25 -26.15 8.30
C LYS A 59 3.43 -25.01 8.87
N SER A 60 3.62 -24.76 10.17
CA SER A 60 3.02 -23.61 10.85
C SER A 60 3.71 -22.30 10.45
N HIS A 61 2.99 -21.19 10.57
CA HIS A 61 3.58 -19.86 10.38
C HIS A 61 4.72 -19.59 11.35
N GLN A 62 4.66 -20.15 12.56
CA GLN A 62 5.74 -20.13 13.54
C GLN A 62 7.03 -20.75 13.00
N TYR A 63 6.93 -21.93 12.38
CA TYR A 63 8.08 -22.60 11.76
C TYR A 63 8.66 -21.77 10.61
N MET A 64 7.80 -21.23 9.75
CA MET A 64 8.23 -20.39 8.62
C MET A 64 8.94 -19.12 9.11
N ARG A 65 8.39 -18.44 10.12
CA ARG A 65 9.01 -17.25 10.71
C ARG A 65 10.36 -17.57 11.34
N ALA A 66 10.47 -18.67 12.10
CA ALA A 66 11.73 -19.13 12.67
C ALA A 66 12.79 -19.36 11.58
N LYS A 67 12.43 -20.01 10.47
CA LYS A 67 13.34 -20.27 9.34
C LYS A 67 13.79 -19.00 8.64
N GLU A 68 12.89 -18.06 8.43
CA GLU A 68 13.26 -16.74 7.88
C GLU A 68 14.21 -15.99 8.82
N THR A 69 13.94 -16.01 10.13
CA THR A 69 14.80 -15.37 11.15
C THR A 69 16.19 -16.03 11.23
N GLU A 70 16.27 -17.37 11.19
CA GLU A 70 17.53 -18.12 11.12
C GLU A 70 18.34 -17.76 9.86
N ALA A 71 17.65 -17.47 8.75
CA ALA A 71 18.26 -17.00 7.51
C ALA A 71 18.60 -15.49 7.52
N GLY A 72 18.39 -14.79 8.64
CA GLY A 72 18.67 -13.37 8.80
C GLY A 72 17.62 -12.43 8.18
N ASN A 73 16.47 -12.96 7.74
CA ASN A 73 15.37 -12.14 7.23
C ASN A 73 14.47 -11.76 8.40
N THR A 74 14.44 -10.49 8.77
CA THR A 74 13.59 -9.94 9.85
C THR A 74 12.34 -9.25 9.32
N ASN A 75 12.30 -8.91 8.02
CA ASN A 75 11.13 -8.26 7.42
C ASN A 75 9.88 -9.17 7.47
N PRO A 76 8.69 -8.57 7.52
CA PRO A 76 7.44 -9.29 7.39
C PRO A 76 7.33 -9.99 6.02
N PHE A 77 6.53 -11.04 5.96
CA PHE A 77 6.23 -11.75 4.71
C PHE A 77 4.78 -12.22 4.66
N ILE A 78 4.33 -12.53 3.46
CA ILE A 78 2.95 -12.94 3.17
C ILE A 78 2.92 -14.45 2.92
N VAL A 79 1.92 -15.12 3.48
CA VAL A 79 1.61 -16.52 3.18
C VAL A 79 0.25 -16.60 2.50
N VAL A 80 0.23 -17.24 1.33
CA VAL A 80 -0.95 -17.48 0.52
C VAL A 80 -1.29 -18.97 0.57
N ASP A 81 -2.33 -19.28 1.34
CA ASP A 81 -2.86 -20.62 1.55
C ASP A 81 -4.32 -20.72 1.01
N GLU A 82 -5.11 -21.66 1.53
CA GLU A 82 -6.51 -21.86 1.14
C GLU A 82 -7.44 -20.69 1.54
N GLU A 83 -7.04 -19.83 2.48
CA GLU A 83 -7.80 -18.63 2.86
C GLU A 83 -7.88 -17.64 1.69
N ALA A 84 -6.85 -17.59 0.84
CA ALA A 84 -6.83 -16.73 -0.33
C ALA A 84 -7.84 -17.16 -1.40
N LYS A 85 -8.20 -18.44 -1.44
CA LYS A 85 -9.23 -18.96 -2.35
C LYS A 85 -10.63 -18.82 -1.78
N SER A 86 -10.80 -19.17 -0.50
CA SER A 86 -12.10 -19.27 0.16
C SER A 86 -12.61 -17.93 0.69
N ARG A 87 -11.73 -17.15 1.33
CA ARG A 87 -12.03 -15.89 2.02
C ARG A 87 -11.36 -14.69 1.37
N ARG A 88 -10.62 -14.88 0.27
CA ARG A 88 -9.86 -13.83 -0.45
C ARG A 88 -8.91 -13.09 0.48
N ALA A 89 -8.31 -13.81 1.41
CA ALA A 89 -7.48 -13.26 2.47
C ALA A 89 -6.11 -13.95 2.49
N VAL A 90 -5.11 -13.24 2.97
CA VAL A 90 -3.73 -13.74 3.10
C VAL A 90 -3.23 -13.50 4.50
N TRP A 91 -2.33 -14.37 4.96
CA TRP A 91 -1.68 -14.18 6.24
C TRP A 91 -0.51 -13.22 6.08
N TYR A 92 -0.56 -12.13 6.82
CA TYR A 92 0.60 -11.28 7.08
C TYR A 92 1.33 -11.85 8.30
N ILE A 93 2.61 -12.21 8.12
CA ILE A 93 3.46 -12.78 9.16
C ILE A 93 4.56 -11.78 9.48
N ASP A 94 4.56 -11.30 10.72
CA ASP A 94 5.48 -10.25 11.15
C ASP A 94 6.64 -10.82 11.95
N GLN A 95 6.63 -10.65 13.27
CA GLN A 95 7.68 -11.08 14.18
C GLN A 95 7.16 -12.02 15.27
N PHE A 96 8.08 -12.60 16.04
CA PHE A 96 7.74 -13.24 17.31
C PHE A 96 7.35 -12.18 18.33
N ALA A 97 6.50 -12.55 19.29
CA ALA A 97 6.06 -11.67 20.35
C ALA A 97 7.25 -11.22 21.23
N GLU A 98 7.24 -9.95 21.60
CA GLU A 98 8.20 -9.33 22.50
C GLU A 98 7.81 -9.55 23.98
N GLU A 99 8.73 -9.27 24.90
CA GLU A 99 8.53 -9.52 26.34
C GLU A 99 7.37 -8.69 26.90
N ASP A 100 7.22 -7.44 26.46
CA ASP A 100 6.14 -6.53 26.86
C ASP A 100 4.76 -7.05 26.40
N GLN A 101 4.66 -7.59 25.19
CA GLN A 101 3.44 -8.20 24.67
C GLN A 101 3.00 -9.43 25.50
N VAL A 102 3.95 -10.14 26.13
CA VAL A 102 3.64 -11.23 27.06
C VAL A 102 3.23 -10.68 28.43
N GLU A 103 3.93 -9.67 28.94
CA GLU A 103 3.64 -9.05 30.23
C GLU A 103 2.25 -8.37 30.25
N ASP A 104 1.85 -7.75 29.15
CA ASP A 104 0.55 -7.09 28.98
C ASP A 104 -0.59 -8.08 28.65
N GLY A 105 -0.28 -9.37 28.50
CA GLY A 105 -1.26 -10.42 28.24
C GLY A 105 -1.76 -10.46 26.79
N THR A 106 -1.05 -9.83 25.86
CA THR A 106 -1.33 -9.90 24.43
C THR A 106 -0.92 -11.25 23.85
N ALA A 107 0.22 -11.81 24.24
CA ALA A 107 0.70 -13.12 23.80
C ALA A 107 0.94 -14.05 24.98
N GLU A 108 0.70 -15.35 24.82
CA GLU A 108 0.92 -16.33 25.91
C GLU A 108 2.41 -16.55 26.21
N SER A 109 3.28 -16.27 25.22
CA SER A 109 4.74 -16.40 25.31
C SER A 109 5.44 -15.69 24.15
N THR A 110 6.75 -15.50 24.26
CA THR A 110 7.59 -14.94 23.18
C THR A 110 7.77 -15.90 21.99
N ASP A 111 7.29 -17.14 22.10
CA ASP A 111 7.28 -18.11 20.99
C ASP A 111 6.06 -17.91 20.05
N VAL A 112 5.11 -17.05 20.42
CA VAL A 112 3.95 -16.70 19.60
C VAL A 112 4.37 -15.82 18.43
N VAL A 113 3.93 -16.15 17.22
CA VAL A 113 4.13 -15.26 16.07
C VAL A 113 2.96 -14.29 15.93
N MET A 114 3.30 -13.01 15.86
CA MET A 114 2.40 -11.93 15.49
C MET A 114 2.06 -12.08 14.01
N LYS A 115 0.81 -12.45 13.76
CA LYS A 115 0.26 -12.69 12.43
C LYS A 115 -1.19 -12.25 12.40
N ILE A 116 -1.68 -11.93 11.22
CA ILE A 116 -3.08 -11.57 11.02
C ILE A 116 -3.53 -12.00 9.62
N LEU A 117 -4.77 -12.46 9.52
CA LEU A 117 -5.41 -12.76 8.25
C LEU A 117 -6.06 -11.49 7.71
N ILE A 118 -5.63 -11.04 6.54
CA ILE A 118 -6.04 -9.76 5.96
C ILE A 118 -6.70 -10.01 4.61
N GLN A 119 -7.83 -9.35 4.31
CA GLN A 119 -8.36 -9.35 2.95
C GLN A 119 -7.28 -8.88 1.96
N THR A 120 -7.10 -9.57 0.84
CA THR A 120 -5.97 -9.34 -0.06
C THR A 120 -5.85 -7.88 -0.53
N GLN A 121 -6.99 -7.24 -0.79
CA GLN A 121 -7.06 -5.82 -1.18
C GLN A 121 -6.73 -4.84 -0.04
N CYS A 122 -6.81 -5.27 1.22
CA CYS A 122 -6.52 -4.46 2.39
C CYS A 122 -5.06 -4.55 2.83
N LEU A 123 -4.28 -5.46 2.23
CA LEU A 123 -2.90 -5.72 2.63
C LEU A 123 -2.01 -4.48 2.60
N GLY A 124 -2.09 -3.67 1.53
CA GLY A 124 -1.27 -2.48 1.38
C GLY A 124 -1.51 -1.41 2.45
N ILE A 125 -2.77 -1.18 2.81
CA ILE A 125 -3.15 -0.20 3.84
C ILE A 125 -2.66 -0.67 5.21
N ASN A 126 -2.92 -1.93 5.58
CA ASN A 126 -2.48 -2.47 6.87
C ASN A 126 -0.96 -2.46 7.00
N TYR A 127 -0.25 -2.88 5.95
CA TYR A 127 1.22 -2.85 5.95
C TYR A 127 1.76 -1.44 6.23
N ILE A 128 1.25 -0.40 5.56
CA ILE A 128 1.68 0.98 5.82
C ILE A 128 1.35 1.40 7.24
N ASN A 129 0.14 1.09 7.74
CA ASN A 129 -0.24 1.43 9.11
C ASN A 129 0.69 0.80 10.16
N TYR A 130 1.06 -0.48 9.98
CA TYR A 130 2.00 -1.16 10.87
C TYR A 130 3.41 -0.56 10.74
N ALA A 131 3.88 -0.30 9.52
CA ALA A 131 5.22 0.24 9.27
C ALA A 131 5.45 1.63 9.87
N ILE A 132 4.40 2.47 9.96
CA ILE A 132 4.47 3.82 10.55
C ILE A 132 3.92 3.88 11.98
N ALA A 133 3.58 2.73 12.58
CA ALA A 133 2.96 2.63 13.91
C ALA A 133 1.68 3.47 14.06
N ASN A 134 0.87 3.55 13.00
CA ASN A 134 -0.48 4.15 13.05
C ASN A 134 -1.53 3.18 13.62
N SER A 135 -1.32 1.87 13.47
CA SER A 135 -2.04 0.81 14.18
C SER A 135 -1.09 -0.35 14.47
N SER A 136 -1.54 -1.34 15.25
CA SER A 136 -0.81 -2.58 15.51
C SER A 136 -1.60 -3.82 15.07
N ILE A 137 -0.89 -4.95 14.87
CA ILE A 137 -1.53 -6.25 14.63
C ILE A 137 -2.48 -6.61 15.78
N GLU A 138 -2.12 -6.26 17.01
CA GLU A 138 -2.89 -6.57 18.21
C GLU A 138 -4.24 -5.85 18.23
N GLU A 139 -4.24 -4.55 17.97
CA GLU A 139 -5.45 -3.74 17.85
C GLU A 139 -6.38 -4.29 16.77
N ASP A 140 -5.81 -4.68 15.63
CA ASP A 140 -6.58 -5.23 14.53
C ASP A 140 -7.10 -6.65 14.79
N LEU A 141 -6.37 -7.47 15.55
CA LEU A 141 -6.84 -8.79 15.98
C LEU A 141 -8.01 -8.68 16.96
N ASP A 142 -7.99 -7.70 17.87
CA ASP A 142 -9.13 -7.40 18.76
C ASP A 142 -10.37 -6.98 17.94
N ASN A 143 -10.18 -6.10 16.95
CA ASN A 143 -11.23 -5.73 15.99
C ASN A 143 -11.76 -6.93 15.18
N CYS A 144 -10.94 -7.97 14.99
CA CYS A 144 -11.32 -9.22 14.33
C CYS A 144 -11.90 -10.27 15.31
N SER A 145 -12.20 -9.90 16.56
CA SER A 145 -12.74 -10.78 17.60
C SER A 145 -11.84 -11.98 17.94
N VAL A 146 -10.51 -11.79 17.91
CA VAL A 146 -9.55 -12.80 18.38
C VAL A 146 -9.36 -12.66 19.89
N GLU A 147 -9.50 -13.77 20.61
CA GLU A 147 -9.32 -13.80 22.07
C GLU A 147 -7.83 -13.69 22.44
N LEU A 148 -7.54 -12.87 23.45
CA LEU A 148 -6.21 -12.74 24.06
C LEU A 148 -6.13 -13.57 25.37
N PRO A 149 -4.93 -14.07 25.75
CA PRO A 149 -3.66 -13.94 25.04
C PRO A 149 -3.62 -14.78 23.75
N LEU A 150 -2.90 -14.29 22.74
CA LEU A 150 -2.66 -14.98 21.48
C LEU A 150 -1.86 -16.27 21.72
N THR A 151 -2.28 -17.32 21.03
CA THR A 151 -1.57 -18.60 20.89
C THR A 151 -1.14 -18.78 19.43
N ASN A 152 -0.19 -19.66 19.12
CA ASN A 152 0.20 -19.88 17.72
C ASN A 152 -0.91 -20.48 16.83
N ASP A 153 -1.94 -21.05 17.43
CA ASP A 153 -3.07 -21.72 16.78
C ASP A 153 -4.40 -20.98 16.92
N PHE A 154 -4.37 -19.69 17.30
CA PHE A 154 -5.59 -18.87 17.39
C PHE A 154 -6.39 -18.92 16.09
N TYR A 155 -7.71 -18.85 16.24
CA TYR A 155 -8.64 -18.74 15.13
C TYR A 155 -9.04 -17.27 14.95
N GLN A 156 -9.02 -16.80 13.71
CA GLN A 156 -9.49 -15.46 13.34
C GLN A 156 -10.83 -15.56 12.59
N PRO A 157 -11.97 -15.25 13.26
CA PRO A 157 -13.30 -15.37 12.67
C PRO A 157 -13.47 -14.61 11.36
N ASP A 158 -13.01 -13.36 11.33
CA ASP A 158 -13.17 -12.46 10.20
C ASP A 158 -11.80 -11.93 9.75
N PRO A 159 -11.50 -11.92 8.43
CA PRO A 159 -10.28 -11.30 7.95
C PRO A 159 -10.34 -9.79 8.18
N GLN A 160 -9.21 -9.17 8.54
CA GLN A 160 -9.09 -7.72 8.63
C GLN A 160 -9.38 -7.10 7.26
N ASP A 161 -10.37 -6.21 7.21
CA ASP A 161 -10.90 -5.60 5.99
C ASP A 161 -10.71 -4.08 5.95
N CYS A 162 -9.96 -3.49 6.88
CA CYS A 162 -9.75 -2.04 6.99
C CYS A 162 -11.05 -1.22 7.10
N GLY A 163 -12.12 -1.78 7.67
CA GLY A 163 -13.42 -1.13 7.74
C GLY A 163 -14.17 -1.12 6.41
N GLY A 164 -13.88 -2.09 5.53
CA GLY A 164 -14.58 -2.33 4.28
C GLY A 164 -14.55 -1.18 3.25
N PRO A 165 -13.37 -0.60 2.92
CA PRO A 165 -13.31 0.50 1.99
C PRO A 165 -13.68 0.08 0.56
N ASP A 166 -14.43 0.94 -0.13
CA ASP A 166 -14.68 0.78 -1.57
C ASP A 166 -13.44 1.22 -2.36
N PHE A 167 -12.57 0.26 -2.69
CA PHE A 167 -11.36 0.52 -3.47
C PHE A 167 -11.64 0.98 -4.89
N GLU A 168 -12.79 0.64 -5.49
CA GLU A 168 -13.15 1.13 -6.83
C GLU A 168 -13.48 2.63 -6.78
N TYR A 169 -14.16 3.06 -5.72
CA TYR A 169 -14.45 4.48 -5.48
C TYR A 169 -13.21 5.27 -5.03
N LYS A 170 -12.35 4.69 -4.18
CA LYS A 170 -11.20 5.37 -3.58
C LYS A 170 -9.99 5.49 -4.50
N GLN A 171 -9.74 4.53 -5.38
CA GLN A 171 -8.54 4.54 -6.23
C GLN A 171 -8.47 5.78 -7.14
N PRO A 172 -9.55 6.23 -7.81
CA PRO A 172 -9.55 7.48 -8.58
C PRO A 172 -9.38 8.76 -7.74
N GLN A 173 -9.55 8.67 -6.43
CA GLN A 173 -9.43 9.80 -5.52
C GLN A 173 -8.03 9.94 -4.94
N GLN A 174 -7.15 8.97 -5.22
CA GLN A 174 -5.77 9.06 -4.78
C GLN A 174 -5.09 10.24 -5.47
N ASP A 175 -4.47 11.06 -4.63
CA ASP A 175 -3.70 12.20 -5.07
C ASP A 175 -2.33 11.75 -5.57
N VAL A 176 -1.86 12.41 -6.62
CA VAL A 176 -0.51 12.26 -7.16
C VAL A 176 0.18 13.61 -7.20
N TRP A 177 1.42 13.61 -6.73
CA TRP A 177 2.26 14.79 -6.74
C TRP A 177 3.08 14.81 -8.03
N VAL A 178 2.93 15.86 -8.81
CA VAL A 178 3.62 16.03 -10.10
C VAL A 178 4.40 17.32 -10.12
N ILE A 179 5.47 17.35 -10.90
CA ILE A 179 6.23 18.57 -11.19
C ILE A 179 5.84 19.06 -12.58
N ALA A 180 5.37 20.30 -12.66
CA ALA A 180 5.04 20.95 -13.91
C ALA A 180 6.05 22.05 -14.21
N GLU A 181 6.67 22.00 -15.39
CA GLU A 181 7.53 23.07 -15.87
C GLU A 181 6.71 24.32 -16.27
N PRO A 182 7.36 25.50 -16.32
CA PRO A 182 6.73 26.71 -16.85
C PRO A 182 6.07 26.47 -18.21
N GLY A 183 4.81 26.86 -18.33
CA GLY A 183 4.03 26.71 -19.55
C GLY A 183 3.12 25.47 -19.60
N GLU A 184 3.24 24.52 -18.67
CA GLU A 184 2.35 23.34 -18.57
C GLU A 184 1.17 23.52 -17.62
N PHE A 185 1.18 24.60 -16.86
CA PHE A 185 0.16 24.92 -15.88
C PHE A 185 -0.37 26.34 -16.11
N GLU A 186 -1.50 26.63 -15.49
CA GLU A 186 -2.10 27.95 -15.42
C GLU A 186 -2.40 28.32 -13.97
N GLU A 187 -2.38 29.61 -13.69
CA GLU A 187 -2.61 30.18 -12.35
C GLU A 187 -3.91 30.96 -12.33
N SER A 188 -4.57 30.99 -11.17
CA SER A 188 -5.74 31.83 -10.93
C SER A 188 -5.71 32.44 -9.54
N THR A 189 -6.22 33.66 -9.44
CA THR A 189 -6.49 34.39 -8.20
C THR A 189 -7.99 34.65 -8.03
N ASP A 190 -8.83 33.88 -8.73
CA ASP A 190 -10.29 34.00 -8.65
C ASP A 190 -10.78 33.62 -7.24
N PRO A 191 -11.42 34.55 -6.50
CA PRO A 191 -11.91 34.27 -5.16
C PRO A 191 -12.81 33.03 -5.06
N GLU A 192 -13.59 32.70 -6.09
CA GLU A 192 -14.44 31.51 -6.07
C GLU A 192 -13.60 30.22 -5.97
N LEU A 193 -12.45 30.18 -6.66
CA LEU A 193 -11.55 29.03 -6.63
C LEU A 193 -10.70 29.00 -5.35
N LEU A 194 -10.32 30.16 -4.81
CA LEU A 194 -9.50 30.23 -3.60
C LEU A 194 -10.28 29.79 -2.34
N ASN A 195 -11.59 30.02 -2.32
CA ASN A 195 -12.47 29.66 -1.20
C ASN A 195 -12.62 28.15 -0.95
N ASP A 196 -12.22 27.31 -1.91
CA ASP A 196 -12.24 25.84 -1.76
C ASP A 196 -11.09 25.32 -0.90
N PHE A 197 -10.15 26.18 -0.50
CA PHE A 197 -8.92 25.79 0.18
C PHE A 197 -8.80 26.40 1.58
N SER A 198 -8.22 25.61 2.50
CA SER A 198 -7.89 26.05 3.86
C SER A 198 -6.49 25.54 4.24
N PRO A 199 -5.52 26.41 4.57
CA PRO A 199 -5.64 27.87 4.62
C PRO A 199 -5.87 28.50 3.24
N HIS A 200 -6.54 29.66 3.21
CA HIS A 200 -6.86 30.37 1.97
C HIS A 200 -5.57 30.85 1.28
N PRO A 201 -5.26 30.37 0.06
CA PRO A 201 -4.01 30.72 -0.62
C PRO A 201 -4.13 32.07 -1.36
N ASP A 202 -2.99 32.65 -1.72
CA ASP A 202 -2.94 33.86 -2.56
C ASP A 202 -3.25 33.56 -4.03
N LYS A 203 -2.96 32.33 -4.48
CA LYS A 203 -3.23 31.82 -5.83
C LYS A 203 -3.45 30.32 -5.81
N VAL A 204 -4.17 29.81 -6.79
CA VAL A 204 -4.27 28.39 -7.12
C VAL A 204 -3.71 28.14 -8.51
N VAL A 205 -3.37 26.89 -8.75
CA VAL A 205 -2.73 26.43 -9.97
C VAL A 205 -3.36 25.14 -10.43
N ARG A 206 -3.35 24.88 -11.73
CA ARG A 206 -3.70 23.57 -12.29
C ARG A 206 -2.88 23.28 -13.53
N LEU A 207 -2.70 22.00 -13.85
CA LEU A 207 -2.20 21.62 -15.16
C LEU A 207 -3.14 22.12 -16.25
N LYS A 208 -2.60 22.48 -17.41
CA LYS A 208 -3.41 22.64 -18.61
C LYS A 208 -4.06 21.30 -18.97
N GLU A 209 -5.25 21.35 -19.55
CA GLU A 209 -6.04 20.15 -19.86
C GLU A 209 -5.26 19.16 -20.74
N ASP A 210 -4.62 19.65 -21.81
CA ASP A 210 -3.81 18.84 -22.72
C ASP A 210 -2.57 18.23 -22.04
N ALA A 211 -1.91 19.02 -21.18
CA ALA A 211 -0.79 18.56 -20.38
C ALA A 211 -1.23 17.42 -19.44
N ALA A 212 -2.31 17.59 -18.68
CA ALA A 212 -2.85 16.57 -17.77
C ALA A 212 -3.28 15.30 -18.50
N GLU A 213 -4.03 15.43 -19.61
CA GLU A 213 -4.53 14.28 -20.36
C GLU A 213 -3.42 13.44 -20.98
N SER A 214 -2.34 14.08 -21.45
CA SER A 214 -1.20 13.38 -22.06
C SER A 214 -0.51 12.41 -21.10
N VAL A 215 -0.62 12.66 -19.80
CA VAL A 215 -0.07 11.85 -18.72
C VAL A 215 -1.17 11.29 -17.83
N GLY A 216 -2.38 11.06 -18.34
CA GLY A 216 -3.40 10.31 -17.60
C GLY A 216 -3.84 10.90 -16.26
N LEU A 217 -3.84 12.23 -16.14
CA LEU A 217 -4.31 12.95 -14.96
C LEU A 217 -5.59 13.72 -15.27
N VAL A 218 -6.29 14.10 -14.20
CA VAL A 218 -7.42 15.03 -14.23
C VAL A 218 -6.89 16.40 -13.82
N SER A 219 -7.05 17.38 -14.71
CA SER A 219 -6.78 18.80 -14.44
C SER A 219 -7.68 19.29 -13.31
N SER A 220 -7.07 19.72 -12.20
CA SER A 220 -7.79 20.30 -11.07
C SER A 220 -7.00 21.41 -10.41
N TRP A 221 -7.71 22.45 -9.96
CA TRP A 221 -7.13 23.52 -9.15
C TRP A 221 -6.60 22.97 -7.84
N THR A 222 -5.41 23.42 -7.45
CA THR A 222 -4.70 23.02 -6.23
C THR A 222 -3.78 24.14 -5.74
N ILE A 223 -3.19 23.96 -4.57
CA ILE A 223 -2.12 24.81 -4.04
C ILE A 223 -0.78 24.28 -4.58
N SER A 224 0.02 25.15 -5.20
CA SER A 224 1.40 24.80 -5.61
C SER A 224 2.35 24.77 -4.42
N GLY A 225 3.29 23.82 -4.46
CA GLY A 225 4.59 23.97 -3.79
C GLY A 225 5.68 24.36 -4.78
N ASP A 226 6.81 24.86 -4.27
CA ASP A 226 8.01 25.08 -5.09
C ASP A 226 8.64 23.74 -5.48
N ALA A 227 8.98 23.57 -6.77
CA ALA A 227 9.75 22.41 -7.21
C ALA A 227 11.17 22.46 -6.64
N LYS A 228 11.54 21.43 -5.88
CA LYS A 228 12.90 21.21 -5.41
C LYS A 228 13.58 20.14 -6.26
N PRO A 229 14.92 20.17 -6.38
CA PRO A 229 15.66 19.05 -6.96
C PRO A 229 15.26 17.74 -6.28
N ILE A 230 14.99 16.70 -7.07
CA ILE A 230 14.69 15.36 -6.54
C ILE A 230 15.94 14.50 -6.68
N ASP A 231 16.35 13.89 -5.56
CA ASP A 231 17.55 13.07 -5.44
C ASP A 231 17.50 11.74 -6.23
N LEU A 232 16.29 11.31 -6.64
CA LEU A 232 16.03 10.04 -7.32
C LEU A 232 16.66 9.90 -8.73
N ALA A 233 17.25 10.97 -9.29
CA ALA A 233 18.01 10.90 -10.54
C ALA A 233 18.98 12.07 -10.74
N GLY A 234 19.21 12.91 -9.72
CA GLY A 234 19.87 14.21 -9.89
C GLY A 234 19.15 15.10 -10.92
N LYS A 235 17.83 14.94 -11.05
CA LYS A 235 17.04 15.68 -12.04
C LYS A 235 16.81 17.10 -11.53
N GLU A 236 17.39 18.05 -12.24
CA GLU A 236 17.13 19.48 -12.05
C GLU A 236 15.89 19.88 -12.85
N PHE A 237 15.09 20.78 -12.27
CA PHE A 237 13.92 21.34 -12.92
C PHE A 237 14.19 22.82 -13.25
N PRO A 238 13.68 23.32 -14.38
CA PRO A 238 13.78 24.73 -14.72
C PRO A 238 13.25 25.63 -13.60
N GLU A 239 13.86 26.81 -13.43
CA GLU A 239 13.35 27.84 -12.52
C GLU A 239 11.89 28.17 -12.84
N GLY A 240 11.06 28.27 -11.80
CA GLY A 240 9.62 28.48 -11.93
C GLY A 240 8.79 27.21 -12.14
N SER A 241 9.40 26.03 -12.08
CA SER A 241 8.65 24.77 -11.99
C SER A 241 7.91 24.68 -10.65
N VAL A 242 6.72 24.07 -10.68
CA VAL A 242 5.85 23.93 -9.50
C VAL A 242 5.52 22.48 -9.22
N VAL A 243 5.29 22.15 -7.95
CA VAL A 243 4.71 20.88 -7.51
C VAL A 243 3.20 21.05 -7.39
N LEU A 244 2.44 20.14 -8.00
CA LEU A 244 0.99 20.13 -8.01
C LEU A 244 0.48 18.80 -7.46
N GLN A 245 -0.58 18.86 -6.66
CA GLN A 245 -1.38 17.68 -6.34
C GLN A 245 -2.49 17.53 -7.38
N GLN A 246 -2.56 16.39 -8.07
CA GLN A 246 -3.55 16.07 -9.10
C GLN A 246 -4.19 14.71 -8.82
N LYS A 247 -5.19 14.31 -9.61
CA LYS A 247 -5.82 12.99 -9.51
C LYS A 247 -5.57 12.17 -10.77
N TYR A 248 -5.48 10.86 -10.59
CA TYR A 248 -5.42 9.94 -11.72
C TYR A 248 -6.72 9.94 -12.53
N LYS A 249 -6.58 9.92 -13.86
CA LYS A 249 -7.71 9.73 -14.78
C LYS A 249 -8.14 8.26 -14.72
N PRO A 250 -9.38 7.95 -14.29
CA PRO A 250 -9.85 6.57 -14.25
C PRO A 250 -9.77 5.92 -15.64
N GLY A 251 -9.28 4.68 -15.69
CA GLY A 251 -9.21 3.90 -16.93
C GLY A 251 -8.14 4.35 -17.93
N PHE A 252 -7.25 5.27 -17.56
CA PHE A 252 -6.11 5.60 -18.41
C PHE A 252 -5.19 4.37 -18.58
N PRO A 253 -4.82 4.01 -19.82
CA PRO A 253 -4.07 2.79 -20.12
C PRO A 253 -2.57 2.99 -19.88
N TRP A 254 -2.18 3.16 -18.61
CA TRP A 254 -0.78 3.17 -18.22
C TRP A 254 -0.11 1.86 -18.67
N PRO A 255 1.05 1.92 -19.34
CA PRO A 255 1.79 0.71 -19.68
C PRO A 255 2.06 -0.14 -18.45
N ALA A 256 1.97 -1.46 -18.60
CA ALA A 256 2.14 -2.41 -17.49
C ALA A 256 3.52 -2.37 -16.83
N ASP A 257 4.51 -1.79 -17.54
CA ASP A 257 5.92 -1.74 -17.13
C ASP A 257 6.48 -0.29 -17.06
N SER A 258 5.62 0.74 -17.08
CA SER A 258 6.08 2.15 -17.07
C SER A 258 6.04 2.82 -15.71
N LEU A 259 5.87 2.05 -14.63
CA LEU A 259 6.02 2.50 -13.24
C LEU A 259 6.84 1.46 -12.50
#